data_AF-A0A0N4YUP6-F1
#
_entry.id   AF-A0A0N4YUP6-F1
#
_cell.length_a   1.000
_cell.length_b   1.000
_cell.length_c   1.000
_cell.angle_alpha   90.00
_cell.angle_beta   90.00
_cell.angle_gamma   90.00
#
_symmetry.space_group_name_H-M   'P 1'
#
loop_
_entity.id
_entity.type
_entity.pdbx_description
1 polymer ?
#
loop_
_entity_poly.entity_id
_entity_poly.type
_entity_poly.pdbx_seq_one_letter_code
_entity_poly.pdbx_strand_id
1 'polypeptide(L)'
;MEWKPLVNIRVRVSLYNKHTYKTLSLKPYVTHKIDNIAFTVISLSKPVSSLLTRKFAIANPVTLVIPEDYRIPVQCATHKEASEHFAKCKNTMICECDAEVSPARCNCPKESIEYITNDISNVLPVSTPFIKLISENGIVTALSRREEITVLVESNIVQDSAEYVVQQKCQITIGNIEGCYSCQEGATVNISCRAETSTWTIIQCEDDVISVECGPETITSAVVLDFNNAVVNQTCYSQCSGQSDALSLHGILAYLPHTEDKDILDSHQHAWIGTGSWFSEARLPDLQPLLLIAATHWKATIAVFGTIAVITISTYAFGPSLILGVIRVVFNLIPLLLRIAMWLLSIAVSIMRQIIPPLRHTVATSVGTTTTSN
;
A
#
# COMPACT_ATOMS: atom_id res chain seq x y z
N MET A 1 4.85 11.10 -29.82
CA MET A 1 6.30 10.81 -29.99
C MET A 1 6.49 9.33 -29.71
N GLU A 2 7.52 8.69 -30.27
CA GLU A 2 7.72 7.24 -30.13
C GLU A 2 9.15 6.94 -29.69
N TRP A 3 9.30 6.06 -28.69
CA TRP A 3 10.59 5.60 -28.20
C TRP A 3 11.26 4.68 -29.23
N LYS A 4 12.55 4.94 -29.51
CA LYS A 4 13.34 4.15 -30.47
C LYS A 4 14.25 3.18 -29.72
N PRO A 5 13.95 1.87 -29.68
CA PRO A 5 14.75 0.90 -28.96
C PRO A 5 16.15 0.74 -29.58
N LEU A 6 17.15 0.58 -28.70
CA LEU A 6 18.54 0.30 -29.03
C LEU A 6 19.05 -0.78 -28.08
N VAL A 7 19.61 -1.86 -28.63
CA VAL A 7 20.14 -2.98 -27.84
C VAL A 7 21.66 -2.93 -27.87
N ASN A 8 22.28 -2.67 -26.72
CA ASN A 8 23.73 -2.61 -26.60
C ASN A 8 24.29 -3.97 -26.17
N ILE A 9 25.08 -4.63 -27.03
CA ILE A 9 25.73 -5.92 -26.72
C ILE A 9 27.26 -5.78 -26.72
N ARG A 10 27.93 -6.55 -25.85
CA ARG A 10 29.39 -6.65 -25.79
C ARG A 10 29.81 -8.03 -26.30
N VAL A 11 30.44 -8.08 -27.47
CA VAL A 11 30.88 -9.33 -28.11
C VAL A 11 32.37 -9.55 -27.90
N ARG A 12 32.75 -10.74 -27.44
CA ARG A 12 34.14 -11.23 -27.41
C ARG A 12 34.33 -12.19 -28.59
N VAL A 13 35.11 -11.79 -29.58
CA VAL A 13 35.51 -12.65 -30.71
C VAL A 13 36.89 -13.23 -30.42
N SER A 14 37.00 -14.56 -30.50
CA SER A 14 38.26 -15.30 -30.31
C SER A 14 38.61 -16.05 -31.58
N LEU A 15 39.72 -15.68 -32.23
CA LEU A 15 40.21 -16.31 -33.46
C LEU A 15 41.73 -16.47 -33.36
N TYR A 16 42.25 -17.69 -33.60
CA TYR A 16 43.69 -18.00 -33.60
C TYR A 16 44.44 -17.48 -32.34
N ASN A 17 43.90 -17.77 -31.14
CA ASN A 17 44.39 -17.27 -29.84
C ASN A 17 44.41 -15.74 -29.67
N LYS A 18 43.83 -14.98 -30.60
CA LYS A 18 43.63 -13.52 -30.46
C LYS A 18 42.21 -13.25 -29.98
N HIS A 19 42.09 -12.61 -28.82
CA HIS A 19 40.82 -12.13 -28.29
C HIS A 19 40.61 -10.67 -28.67
N THR A 20 39.42 -10.34 -29.17
CA THR A 20 38.99 -8.96 -29.43
C THR A 20 37.62 -8.71 -28.85
N TYR A 21 37.43 -7.55 -28.24
CA TYR A 21 36.16 -7.10 -27.68
C TYR A 21 35.61 -5.99 -28.57
N LYS A 22 34.34 -6.10 -28.95
CA LYS A 22 33.61 -5.06 -29.71
C LYS A 22 32.26 -4.83 -29.03
N THR A 23 31.94 -3.58 -28.75
CA THR A 23 30.60 -3.17 -28.30
C THR A 23 29.78 -2.78 -29.53
N LEU A 24 28.54 -3.25 -29.60
CA LEU A 24 27.60 -2.97 -30.68
C LEU A 24 26.34 -2.32 -30.13
N SER A 25 25.84 -1.31 -30.82
CA SER A 25 24.50 -0.78 -30.65
C SER A 25 23.63 -1.26 -31.81
N LEU A 26 22.84 -2.29 -31.55
CA LEU A 26 21.95 -2.93 -32.53
C LEU A 26 20.59 -2.24 -32.55
N LYS A 27 20.06 -1.99 -33.75
CA LYS A 27 18.64 -1.65 -33.94
C LYS A 27 17.84 -2.93 -34.16
N PRO A 28 16.66 -3.09 -33.53
CA PRO A 28 15.78 -4.22 -33.81
C PRO A 28 15.49 -4.39 -35.31
N TYR A 29 15.49 -5.64 -35.76
CA TYR A 29 15.26 -6.05 -37.15
C TYR A 29 16.28 -5.51 -38.18
N VAL A 30 17.44 -5.00 -37.72
CA VAL A 30 18.54 -4.56 -38.60
C VAL A 30 19.76 -5.47 -38.38
N THR A 31 20.26 -6.07 -39.45
CA THR A 31 21.46 -6.90 -39.43
C THR A 31 22.72 -6.04 -39.40
N HIS A 32 23.54 -6.18 -38.36
CA HIS A 32 24.87 -5.58 -38.27
C HIS A 32 25.94 -6.66 -38.44
N LYS A 33 26.87 -6.45 -39.37
CA LYS A 33 28.00 -7.38 -39.60
C LYS A 33 29.26 -6.88 -38.92
N ILE A 34 29.91 -7.74 -38.16
CA ILE A 34 31.30 -7.60 -37.71
C ILE A 34 32.10 -8.69 -38.40
N ASP A 35 33.13 -8.30 -39.15
CA ASP A 35 34.05 -9.24 -39.81
C ASP A 35 33.25 -10.28 -40.63
N ASN A 36 33.26 -11.56 -40.24
CA ASN A 36 32.50 -12.64 -40.90
C ASN A 36 31.27 -13.14 -40.09
N ILE A 37 30.80 -12.36 -39.12
CA ILE A 37 29.66 -12.70 -38.24
C ILE A 37 28.59 -11.60 -38.34
N ALA A 38 27.34 -11.99 -38.59
CA ALA A 38 26.18 -11.11 -38.61
C ALA A 38 25.38 -11.25 -37.32
N PHE A 39 24.94 -10.11 -36.76
CA PHE A 39 24.11 -10.02 -35.58
C PHE A 39 22.80 -9.31 -35.94
N THR A 40 21.66 -9.93 -35.66
CA THR A 40 20.33 -9.35 -35.87
C THR A 40 19.48 -9.55 -34.63
N VAL A 41 18.95 -8.48 -34.03
CA VAL A 41 17.94 -8.59 -32.98
C VAL A 41 16.61 -8.94 -33.66
N ILE A 42 16.16 -10.18 -33.54
CA ILE A 42 14.97 -10.72 -34.21
C ILE A 42 13.72 -10.71 -33.31
N SER A 43 13.90 -10.56 -32.00
CA SER A 43 12.82 -10.34 -31.04
C SER A 43 13.31 -9.42 -29.92
N LEU A 44 12.40 -8.59 -29.40
CA LEU A 44 12.59 -7.68 -28.29
C LEU A 44 11.24 -7.50 -27.58
N SER A 45 11.16 -7.89 -26.31
CA SER A 45 10.01 -7.52 -25.47
C SER A 45 9.98 -5.99 -25.27
N LYS A 46 8.79 -5.38 -25.36
CA LYS A 46 8.64 -3.94 -25.07
C LYS A 46 8.44 -3.73 -23.57
N PRO A 47 9.20 -2.83 -22.91
CA PRO A 47 8.95 -2.49 -21.51
C PRO A 47 7.56 -1.84 -21.36
N VAL A 48 6.76 -2.36 -20.43
CA VAL A 48 5.46 -1.79 -20.06
C VAL A 48 5.67 -0.91 -18.83
N SER A 49 5.72 0.41 -19.03
CA SER A 49 5.90 1.38 -17.93
C SER A 49 5.15 2.68 -18.23
N SER A 50 4.39 3.18 -17.26
CA SER A 50 3.70 4.48 -17.35
C SER A 50 4.68 5.66 -17.50
N LEU A 51 5.91 5.53 -17.00
CA LEU A 51 6.95 6.55 -17.19
C LEU A 51 7.31 6.77 -18.67
N LEU A 52 7.09 5.79 -19.54
CA LEU A 52 7.28 5.93 -20.99
C LEU A 52 6.13 6.67 -21.68
N THR A 53 4.96 6.77 -21.05
CA THR A 53 3.79 7.51 -21.57
C THR A 53 3.65 8.92 -21.00
N ARG A 54 4.40 9.26 -19.93
CA ARG A 54 4.40 10.59 -19.33
C ARG A 54 5.02 11.66 -20.24
N LYS A 55 4.70 12.92 -19.94
CA LYS A 55 5.26 14.11 -20.60
C LYS A 55 6.55 14.50 -19.88
N PHE A 56 7.46 15.17 -20.59
CA PHE A 56 8.69 15.70 -20.03
C PHE A 56 8.76 17.21 -20.20
N ALA A 57 9.18 17.93 -19.16
CA ALA A 57 9.60 19.33 -19.28
C ALA A 57 11.13 19.38 -19.23
N ILE A 58 11.75 19.95 -20.26
CA ILE A 58 13.19 20.01 -20.42
C ILE A 58 13.62 21.46 -20.24
N ALA A 59 14.28 21.76 -19.13
CA ALA A 59 15.02 22.99 -18.91
C ALA A 59 16.51 22.66 -18.74
N ASN A 60 17.35 23.69 -18.73
CA ASN A 60 18.77 23.55 -18.38
C ASN A 60 18.96 24.19 -16.99
N PRO A 61 19.40 23.47 -15.94
CA PRO A 61 19.92 22.08 -15.96
C PRO A 61 18.87 20.99 -15.66
N VAL A 62 17.62 21.34 -15.31
CA VAL A 62 16.64 20.39 -14.76
C VAL A 62 15.70 19.83 -15.84
N THR A 63 15.58 18.50 -15.91
CA THR A 63 14.52 17.82 -16.67
C THR A 63 13.55 17.16 -15.70
N LEU A 64 12.25 17.33 -15.95
CA LEU A 64 11.15 16.83 -15.12
C LEU A 64 10.32 15.81 -15.88
N VAL A 65 9.88 14.75 -15.19
CA VAL A 65 8.68 13.99 -15.53
C VAL A 65 7.48 14.81 -15.07
N ILE A 66 6.51 15.03 -15.94
CA ILE A 66 5.27 15.71 -15.57
C ILE A 66 4.23 14.65 -15.16
N PRO A 67 3.61 14.76 -13.97
CA PRO A 67 2.50 13.91 -13.55
C PRO A 67 1.34 13.89 -14.57
N GLU A 68 0.56 12.82 -14.60
CA GLU A 68 -0.47 12.62 -15.63
C GLU A 68 -1.71 13.52 -15.43
N ASP A 69 -2.02 13.78 -14.16
CA ASP A 69 -3.02 14.69 -13.64
C ASP A 69 -2.63 16.17 -13.77
N TYR A 70 -1.33 16.49 -13.76
CA TYR A 70 -0.85 17.87 -13.83
C TYR A 70 -1.31 18.61 -15.10
N ARG A 71 -2.02 19.72 -14.90
CA ARG A 71 -2.53 20.58 -15.97
C ARG A 71 -1.66 21.82 -16.11
N ILE A 72 -0.90 21.89 -17.19
CA ILE A 72 -0.09 23.06 -17.55
C ILE A 72 -1.00 24.32 -17.61
N PRO A 73 -0.83 25.32 -16.72
CA PRO A 73 -1.76 26.44 -16.64
C PRO A 73 -1.64 27.42 -17.81
N VAL A 74 -0.42 27.63 -18.32
CA VAL A 74 -0.13 28.56 -19.44
C VAL A 74 0.83 27.89 -20.44
N GLN A 75 0.51 27.99 -21.72
CA GLN A 75 1.34 27.47 -22.81
C GLN A 75 1.67 28.55 -23.85
N CYS A 76 2.97 28.77 -24.08
CA CYS A 76 3.49 29.63 -25.13
C CYS A 76 3.98 28.78 -26.32
N ALA A 77 3.95 29.32 -27.55
CA ALA A 77 4.44 28.61 -28.73
C ALA A 77 5.97 28.64 -28.85
N THR A 78 6.63 29.66 -28.29
CA THR A 78 8.09 29.82 -28.31
C THR A 78 8.64 30.36 -27.00
N HIS A 79 9.93 30.11 -26.72
CA HIS A 79 10.63 30.72 -25.59
C HIS A 79 10.56 32.26 -25.62
N LYS A 80 10.74 32.87 -26.81
CA LYS A 80 10.69 34.33 -26.97
C LYS A 80 9.32 34.90 -26.60
N GLU A 81 8.25 34.22 -27.01
CA GLU A 81 6.90 34.60 -26.62
C GLU A 81 6.70 34.49 -25.09
N ALA A 82 7.20 33.42 -24.47
CA ALA A 82 7.14 33.26 -23.02
C ALA A 82 7.89 34.37 -22.26
N SER A 83 9.06 34.81 -22.74
CA SER A 83 9.88 35.81 -22.06
C SER A 83 9.48 37.27 -22.34
N GLU A 84 9.06 37.59 -23.56
CA GLU A 84 8.80 38.99 -23.98
C GLU A 84 7.30 39.32 -24.14
N HIS A 85 6.46 38.30 -24.33
CA HIS A 85 5.06 38.46 -24.73
C HIS A 85 4.12 37.51 -23.96
N PHE A 86 4.41 37.20 -22.70
CA PHE A 86 3.69 36.22 -21.87
C PHE A 86 2.16 36.37 -21.90
N ALA A 87 1.65 37.60 -21.96
CA ALA A 87 0.21 37.89 -22.07
C ALA A 87 -0.47 37.40 -23.36
N LYS A 88 0.28 36.97 -24.38
CA LYS A 88 -0.22 36.33 -25.61
C LYS A 88 -0.30 34.80 -25.50
N CYS A 89 0.38 34.22 -24.52
CA CYS A 89 0.38 32.78 -24.33
C CYS A 89 -1.02 32.27 -24.00
N LYS A 90 -1.32 31.05 -24.43
CA LYS A 90 -2.61 30.41 -24.19
C LYS A 90 -2.74 30.08 -22.70
N ASN A 91 -3.62 30.79 -22.00
CA ASN A 91 -3.98 30.47 -20.64
C ASN A 91 -5.11 29.43 -20.62
N THR A 92 -4.92 28.33 -19.88
CA THR A 92 -5.89 27.26 -19.62
C THR A 92 -6.16 27.07 -18.13
N MET A 93 -5.65 27.97 -17.28
CA MET A 93 -5.98 28.04 -15.86
C MET A 93 -7.46 28.40 -15.68
N ILE A 94 -8.16 27.63 -14.85
CA ILE A 94 -9.53 27.91 -14.42
C ILE A 94 -9.45 28.31 -12.95
N CYS A 95 -9.94 29.52 -12.63
CA CYS A 95 -10.07 29.98 -11.25
C CYS A 95 -11.55 30.13 -10.91
N GLU A 96 -11.92 29.80 -9.67
CA GLU A 96 -13.25 30.01 -9.12
C GLU A 96 -13.27 31.33 -8.38
N CYS A 97 -14.06 32.30 -8.86
CA CYS A 97 -14.12 33.64 -8.29
C CYS A 97 -15.48 33.91 -7.66
N ASP A 98 -15.48 34.22 -6.37
CA ASP A 98 -16.64 34.75 -5.68
C ASP A 98 -16.83 36.23 -6.06
N ALA A 99 -17.98 36.50 -6.69
CA ALA A 99 -18.39 37.83 -7.16
C ALA A 99 -19.29 38.59 -6.18
N GLU A 100 -19.74 37.97 -5.09
CA GLU A 100 -20.58 38.61 -4.07
C GLU A 100 -19.74 39.48 -3.10
N VAL A 101 -18.46 39.15 -2.94
CA VAL A 101 -17.50 39.93 -2.13
C VAL A 101 -16.72 40.90 -3.02
N SER A 102 -16.63 42.17 -2.63
CA SER A 102 -15.78 43.18 -3.29
C SER A 102 -14.57 43.52 -2.40
N PRO A 103 -13.31 43.41 -2.89
CA PRO A 103 -12.92 42.91 -4.21
C PRO A 103 -13.15 41.40 -4.36
N ALA A 104 -13.45 40.97 -5.60
CA ALA A 104 -13.74 39.58 -5.94
C ALA A 104 -12.62 38.64 -5.48
N ARG A 105 -12.99 37.57 -4.77
CA ARG A 105 -12.04 36.59 -4.23
C ARG A 105 -11.91 35.43 -5.19
N CYS A 106 -10.82 35.40 -5.95
CA CYS A 106 -10.51 34.30 -6.87
C CYS A 106 -9.63 33.25 -6.19
N ASN A 107 -10.11 32.02 -6.15
CA ASN A 107 -9.36 30.82 -5.81
C ASN A 107 -8.84 30.18 -7.10
N CYS A 108 -7.52 30.15 -7.27
CA CYS A 108 -6.86 29.55 -8.42
C CYS A 108 -6.05 28.32 -7.97
N PRO A 109 -5.91 27.27 -8.81
CA PRO A 109 -5.02 26.15 -8.52
C PRO A 109 -3.61 26.63 -8.17
N LYS A 110 -3.08 26.15 -7.03
CA LYS A 110 -1.74 26.51 -6.52
C LYS A 110 -0.61 25.69 -7.16
N GLU A 111 -0.97 24.67 -7.94
CA GLU A 111 -0.08 23.70 -8.60
C GLU A 111 0.84 24.37 -9.65
N SER A 112 1.99 24.87 -9.19
CA SER A 112 3.04 25.43 -10.04
C SER A 112 3.98 24.33 -10.57
N ILE A 113 4.76 24.66 -11.60
CA ILE A 113 5.88 23.80 -12.03
C ILE A 113 6.93 23.65 -10.91
N GLU A 114 7.04 24.65 -10.03
CA GLU A 114 7.91 24.60 -8.84
C GLU A 114 7.47 23.50 -7.85
N TYR A 115 6.16 23.27 -7.66
CA TYR A 115 5.67 22.14 -6.86
C TYR A 115 6.17 20.79 -7.41
N ILE A 116 6.03 20.57 -8.72
CA ILE A 116 6.57 19.36 -9.39
C ILE A 116 8.09 19.27 -9.28
N THR A 117 8.79 20.42 -9.30
CA THR A 117 10.26 20.48 -9.23
C THR A 117 10.79 20.14 -7.84
N ASN A 118 10.02 20.44 -6.79
CA ASN A 118 10.39 20.14 -5.41
C ASN A 118 10.22 18.65 -5.06
N ASP A 119 9.31 17.94 -5.75
CA ASP A 119 9.21 16.49 -5.67
C ASP A 119 10.33 15.80 -6.46
N ILE A 120 11.30 15.27 -5.72
CA ILE A 120 12.47 14.55 -6.26
C ILE A 120 12.10 13.33 -7.12
N SER A 121 10.92 12.75 -6.96
CA SER A 121 10.45 11.61 -7.77
C SER A 121 10.13 12.01 -9.22
N ASN A 122 9.90 13.29 -9.46
CA ASN A 122 9.66 13.87 -10.78
C ASN A 122 10.94 14.42 -11.44
N VAL A 123 12.04 14.60 -10.70
CA VAL A 123 13.30 15.15 -11.22
C VAL A 123 14.16 14.04 -11.80
N LEU A 124 14.65 14.19 -13.04
CA LEU A 124 15.57 13.22 -13.63
C LEU A 124 16.96 13.34 -12.99
N PRO A 125 17.65 12.21 -12.69
CA PRO A 125 17.33 10.85 -13.12
C PRO A 125 16.34 10.10 -12.21
N VAL A 126 15.21 9.67 -12.77
CA VAL A 126 14.23 8.82 -12.08
C VAL A 126 14.62 7.36 -12.29
N SER A 127 14.74 6.57 -11.21
CA SER A 127 15.05 5.14 -11.28
C SER A 127 13.99 4.32 -10.55
N THR A 128 13.48 3.30 -11.23
CA THR A 128 12.52 2.32 -10.72
C THR A 128 13.12 0.91 -10.86
N PRO A 129 12.47 -0.15 -10.31
CA PRO A 129 12.88 -1.54 -10.53
C PRO A 129 12.99 -1.94 -12.02
N PHE A 130 12.14 -1.37 -12.87
CA PHE A 130 11.98 -1.76 -14.28
C PHE A 130 12.73 -0.86 -15.24
N ILE A 131 12.78 0.45 -14.95
CA ILE A 131 13.29 1.46 -15.87
C ILE A 131 14.00 2.61 -15.15
N LYS A 132 15.10 3.10 -15.74
CA LYS A 132 15.82 4.30 -15.33
C LYS A 132 15.76 5.34 -16.45
N LEU A 133 15.19 6.49 -16.16
CA LEU A 133 15.18 7.66 -17.04
C LEU A 133 16.36 8.57 -16.72
N ILE A 134 17.10 8.97 -17.74
CA ILE A 134 18.20 9.94 -17.66
C ILE A 134 17.98 11.04 -18.70
N SER A 135 18.46 12.26 -18.44
CA SER A 135 18.45 13.36 -19.40
C SER A 135 19.88 13.84 -19.61
N GLU A 136 20.35 13.78 -20.84
CA GLU A 136 21.66 14.28 -21.24
C GLU A 136 21.51 15.18 -22.47
N ASN A 137 22.01 16.42 -22.40
CA ASN A 137 21.92 17.40 -23.49
C ASN A 137 20.50 17.62 -24.04
N GLY A 138 19.48 17.52 -23.18
CA GLY A 138 18.07 17.64 -23.57
C GLY A 138 17.49 16.41 -24.28
N ILE A 139 18.20 15.29 -24.29
CA ILE A 139 17.70 14.00 -24.79
C ILE A 139 17.37 13.11 -23.59
N VAL A 140 16.09 12.80 -23.42
CA VAL A 140 15.64 11.82 -22.43
C VAL A 140 15.89 10.42 -22.97
N THR A 141 16.64 9.62 -22.22
CA THR A 141 16.93 8.21 -22.54
C THR A 141 16.37 7.32 -21.45
N ALA A 142 15.73 6.22 -21.86
CA ALA A 142 15.19 5.21 -20.97
C ALA A 142 16.06 3.94 -21.02
N LEU A 143 16.54 3.49 -19.87
CA LEU A 143 17.32 2.28 -19.67
C LEU A 143 16.45 1.27 -18.91
N SER A 144 15.95 0.26 -19.61
CA SER A 144 15.11 -0.77 -19.00
C SER A 144 15.95 -1.99 -18.55
N ARG A 145 15.42 -2.78 -17.61
CA ARG A 145 16.18 -3.79 -16.84
C ARG A 145 15.68 -5.24 -16.93
N ARG A 146 14.52 -5.51 -17.54
CA ARG A 146 13.86 -6.83 -17.49
C ARG A 146 13.44 -7.38 -18.86
N GLU A 147 14.07 -6.90 -19.93
CA GLU A 147 13.62 -7.17 -21.30
C GLU A 147 14.30 -8.40 -21.89
N GLU A 148 13.47 -9.34 -22.33
CA GLU A 148 13.90 -10.47 -23.13
C GLU A 148 14.27 -10.00 -24.55
N ILE A 149 15.44 -10.45 -25.01
CA ILE A 149 15.94 -10.20 -26.37
C ILE A 149 16.32 -11.52 -27.02
N THR A 150 16.05 -11.66 -28.32
CA THR A 150 16.55 -12.78 -29.11
C THR A 150 17.46 -12.23 -30.20
N VAL A 151 18.74 -12.61 -30.14
CA VAL A 151 19.77 -12.21 -31.12
C VAL A 151 20.08 -13.41 -32.01
N LEU A 152 19.75 -13.30 -33.29
CA LEU A 152 20.23 -14.19 -34.32
C LEU A 152 21.71 -13.87 -34.60
N VAL A 153 22.55 -14.90 -34.55
CA VAL A 153 23.98 -14.82 -34.87
C VAL A 153 24.26 -15.76 -36.04
N GLU A 154 24.65 -15.22 -37.19
CA GLU A 154 25.00 -15.99 -38.38
C GLU A 154 26.51 -15.89 -38.61
N SER A 155 27.18 -17.02 -38.81
CA SER A 155 28.63 -17.07 -39.02
C SER A 155 28.98 -18.05 -40.13
N ASN A 156 29.81 -17.62 -41.07
CA ASN A 156 30.33 -18.49 -42.13
C ASN A 156 31.57 -19.31 -41.69
N ILE A 157 32.03 -19.15 -40.45
CA ILE A 157 33.24 -19.80 -39.92
C ILE A 157 32.88 -20.88 -38.88
N VAL A 158 31.82 -20.67 -38.08
CA VAL A 158 31.42 -21.59 -37.02
C VAL A 158 30.46 -22.63 -37.60
N GLN A 159 31.01 -23.76 -38.03
CA GLN A 159 30.25 -24.82 -38.70
C GLN A 159 29.50 -25.73 -37.71
N ASP A 160 30.05 -25.92 -36.51
CA ASP A 160 29.42 -26.59 -35.37
C ASP A 160 29.33 -25.61 -34.19
N SER A 161 28.12 -25.17 -33.83
CA SER A 161 27.87 -24.38 -32.64
C SER A 161 27.50 -25.28 -31.46
N ALA A 162 28.50 -25.79 -30.75
CA ALA A 162 28.28 -26.37 -29.43
C ALA A 162 27.92 -25.25 -28.44
N GLU A 163 26.82 -25.41 -27.70
CA GLU A 163 26.43 -24.48 -26.63
C GLU A 163 27.40 -24.64 -25.45
N TYR A 164 28.52 -23.90 -25.48
CA TYR A 164 29.54 -23.96 -24.44
C TYR A 164 29.13 -23.12 -23.23
N VAL A 165 28.22 -23.65 -22.42
CA VAL A 165 27.85 -23.09 -21.12
C VAL A 165 29.06 -23.18 -20.18
N VAL A 166 29.71 -22.05 -19.91
CA VAL A 166 30.85 -21.97 -18.99
C VAL A 166 30.35 -22.13 -17.55
N GLN A 167 30.25 -23.38 -17.10
CA GLN A 167 29.93 -23.73 -15.72
C GLN A 167 31.11 -23.38 -14.79
N GLN A 168 31.13 -22.13 -14.31
CA GLN A 168 32.07 -21.68 -13.29
C GLN A 168 31.40 -21.56 -11.92
N LYS A 169 32.18 -21.80 -10.86
CA LYS A 169 31.73 -21.56 -9.49
C LYS A 169 31.68 -20.06 -9.22
N CYS A 170 30.59 -19.62 -8.60
CA CYS A 170 30.45 -18.28 -8.08
C CYS A 170 30.19 -18.34 -6.57
N GLN A 171 30.41 -17.22 -5.88
CA GLN A 171 30.02 -17.00 -4.50
C GLN A 171 29.15 -15.75 -4.49
N ILE A 172 27.87 -15.90 -4.15
CA ILE A 172 26.90 -14.81 -4.09
C ILE A 172 26.51 -14.59 -2.64
N THR A 173 26.54 -13.33 -2.21
CA THR A 173 26.02 -12.88 -0.92
C THR A 173 24.97 -11.81 -1.18
N ILE A 174 23.74 -12.08 -0.74
CA ILE A 174 22.63 -11.11 -0.76
C ILE A 174 22.60 -10.39 0.60
N GLY A 175 22.57 -9.06 0.60
CA GLY A 175 22.37 -8.25 1.79
C GLY A 175 20.89 -8.11 2.19
N ASN A 176 20.62 -7.40 3.27
CA ASN A 176 19.24 -7.05 3.62
C ASN A 176 18.64 -6.14 2.55
N ILE A 177 17.33 -6.25 2.34
CA ILE A 177 16.58 -5.35 1.45
C ILE A 177 15.97 -4.18 2.23
N GLU A 178 16.13 -2.97 1.69
CA GLU A 178 15.68 -1.71 2.30
C GLU A 178 14.99 -0.83 1.24
N GLY A 179 13.98 -0.06 1.65
CA GLY A 179 13.21 0.81 0.74
C GLY A 179 11.72 0.70 1.02
N CYS A 180 10.90 0.78 -0.03
CA CYS A 180 9.45 0.78 0.09
C CYS A 180 8.76 -0.32 -0.74
N TYR A 181 7.53 -0.62 -0.35
CA TYR A 181 6.62 -1.51 -1.08
C TYR A 181 5.46 -0.69 -1.66
N SER A 182 4.90 -1.14 -2.79
CA SER A 182 3.82 -0.45 -3.54
C SER A 182 4.15 1.01 -3.91
N CYS A 183 5.43 1.30 -4.18
CA CYS A 183 5.97 2.64 -4.49
C CYS A 183 6.73 2.66 -5.83
N GLN A 184 7.03 3.85 -6.36
CA GLN A 184 7.69 3.99 -7.67
C GLN A 184 9.19 3.65 -7.60
N GLU A 185 9.81 3.95 -6.46
CA GLU A 185 11.23 3.79 -6.16
C GLU A 185 11.60 2.31 -5.96
N GLY A 186 10.66 1.53 -5.43
CA GLY A 186 10.84 0.13 -5.03
C GLY A 186 11.76 -0.04 -3.82
N ALA A 187 12.34 -1.24 -3.72
CA ALA A 187 13.25 -1.63 -2.66
C ALA A 187 14.62 -2.00 -3.22
N THR A 188 15.68 -1.54 -2.58
CA THR A 188 17.07 -1.77 -3.00
C THR A 188 17.73 -2.85 -2.17
N VAL A 189 18.42 -3.77 -2.84
CA VAL A 189 19.26 -4.81 -2.22
C VAL A 189 20.66 -4.76 -2.82
N ASN A 190 21.67 -4.87 -1.96
CA ASN A 190 23.07 -5.01 -2.38
C ASN A 190 23.41 -6.49 -2.54
N ILE A 191 23.81 -6.89 -3.75
CA ILE A 191 24.23 -8.25 -4.07
C ILE A 191 25.71 -8.24 -4.40
N SER A 192 26.50 -8.98 -3.63
CA SER A 192 27.94 -9.14 -3.85
C SER A 192 28.21 -10.49 -4.54
N CYS A 193 28.88 -10.48 -5.69
CA CYS A 193 29.25 -11.69 -6.41
C CYS A 193 30.75 -11.78 -6.70
N ARG A 194 31.32 -12.98 -6.54
CA ARG A 194 32.68 -13.33 -6.93
C ARG A 194 32.69 -14.60 -7.76
N ALA A 195 33.51 -14.66 -8.80
CA ALA A 195 33.72 -15.82 -9.68
C ALA A 195 35.19 -15.87 -10.13
N GLU A 196 35.66 -16.99 -10.68
CA GLU A 196 37.05 -17.09 -11.17
C GLU A 196 37.33 -16.14 -12.35
N THR A 197 36.33 -15.88 -13.18
CA THR A 197 36.41 -14.96 -14.32
C THR A 197 35.24 -13.98 -14.33
N SER A 198 35.42 -12.83 -15.01
CA SER A 198 34.32 -11.87 -15.21
C SER A 198 33.18 -12.50 -16.02
N THR A 199 32.00 -12.54 -15.42
CA THR A 199 30.80 -13.20 -15.95
C THR A 199 29.53 -12.56 -15.41
N TRP A 200 28.38 -12.93 -16.00
CA TRP A 200 27.06 -12.61 -15.47
C TRP A 200 26.41 -13.89 -14.98
N THR A 201 25.64 -13.80 -13.90
CA THR A 201 24.84 -14.91 -13.37
C THR A 201 23.41 -14.45 -13.09
N ILE A 202 22.47 -15.41 -13.13
CA ILE A 202 21.05 -15.17 -12.93
C ILE A 202 20.64 -15.70 -11.56
N ILE A 203 19.95 -14.86 -10.80
CA ILE A 203 19.29 -15.17 -9.52
C ILE A 203 17.79 -15.11 -9.78
N GLN A 204 17.08 -16.19 -9.48
CA GLN A 204 15.64 -16.31 -9.66
C GLN A 204 14.96 -16.42 -8.30
N CYS A 205 14.14 -15.44 -7.96
CA CYS A 205 13.27 -15.40 -6.79
C CYS A 205 11.84 -15.83 -7.18
N GLU A 206 10.84 -15.63 -6.32
CA GLU A 206 9.45 -16.05 -6.63
C GLU A 206 8.85 -15.21 -7.76
N ASP A 207 8.89 -13.87 -7.63
CA ASP A 207 8.33 -12.92 -8.60
C ASP A 207 9.39 -12.22 -9.49
N ASP A 208 10.68 -12.39 -9.17
CA ASP A 208 11.78 -11.61 -9.75
C ASP A 208 12.89 -12.47 -10.38
N VAL A 209 13.42 -12.01 -11.52
CA VAL A 209 14.63 -12.55 -12.14
C VAL A 209 15.67 -11.43 -12.23
N ILE A 210 16.85 -11.67 -11.67
CA ILE A 210 17.92 -10.68 -11.46
C ILE A 210 19.19 -11.17 -12.15
N SER A 211 19.83 -10.31 -12.95
CA SER A 211 21.16 -10.57 -13.52
C SER A 211 22.21 -9.74 -12.79
N VAL A 212 23.27 -10.38 -12.28
CA VAL A 212 24.37 -9.72 -11.55
C VAL A 212 25.73 -10.02 -12.16
N GLU A 213 26.63 -9.03 -12.17
CA GLU A 213 28.01 -9.18 -12.62
C GLU A 213 28.87 -9.76 -11.48
N CYS A 214 29.69 -10.74 -11.83
CA CYS A 214 30.63 -11.44 -10.95
C CYS A 214 32.05 -11.27 -11.51
N GLY A 215 33.05 -11.15 -10.64
CA GLY A 215 34.45 -11.02 -11.05
C GLY A 215 35.44 -11.77 -10.14
N PRO A 216 36.74 -11.80 -10.51
CA PRO A 216 37.80 -12.37 -9.67
C PRO A 216 37.94 -11.63 -8.32
N GLU A 217 37.68 -10.33 -8.34
CA GLU A 217 37.40 -9.49 -7.18
C GLU A 217 35.89 -9.46 -6.94
N THR A 218 35.47 -9.32 -5.68
CA THR A 218 34.06 -9.25 -5.30
C THR A 218 33.43 -7.97 -5.84
N ILE A 219 32.46 -8.10 -6.75
CA ILE A 219 31.69 -6.97 -7.31
C ILE A 219 30.39 -6.86 -6.52
N THR A 220 30.07 -5.66 -6.02
CA THR A 220 28.79 -5.37 -5.37
C THR A 220 27.89 -4.58 -6.31
N SER A 221 26.72 -5.13 -6.62
CA SER A 221 25.68 -4.52 -7.45
C SER A 221 24.48 -4.11 -6.60
N ALA A 222 24.04 -2.85 -6.73
CA ALA A 222 22.80 -2.36 -6.15
C ALA A 222 21.63 -2.65 -7.11
N VAL A 223 20.76 -3.58 -6.72
CA VAL A 223 19.59 -4.02 -7.50
C VAL A 223 18.33 -3.42 -6.88
N VAL A 224 17.42 -2.94 -7.73
CA VAL A 224 16.14 -2.38 -7.30
C VAL A 224 15.02 -3.35 -7.73
N LEU A 225 14.16 -3.71 -6.78
CA LEU A 225 13.12 -4.73 -6.88
C LEU A 225 11.76 -4.14 -6.49
N ASP A 226 10.67 -4.77 -6.92
CA ASP A 226 9.30 -4.33 -6.63
C ASP A 226 8.62 -5.31 -5.68
N PHE A 227 7.82 -4.79 -4.75
CA PHE A 227 7.15 -5.58 -3.72
C PHE A 227 5.78 -4.99 -3.39
N ASN A 228 4.79 -5.86 -3.19
CA ASN A 228 3.43 -5.46 -2.82
C ASN A 228 3.14 -5.55 -1.30
N ASN A 229 4.06 -6.12 -0.51
CA ASN A 229 3.90 -6.38 0.92
C ASN A 229 5.07 -5.78 1.72
N ALA A 230 4.84 -5.49 3.01
CA ALA A 230 5.86 -4.88 3.87
C ALA A 230 6.92 -5.89 4.35
N VAL A 231 6.56 -7.17 4.51
CA VAL A 231 7.50 -8.21 4.96
C VAL A 231 8.02 -9.00 3.76
N VAL A 232 9.31 -8.86 3.46
CA VAL A 232 9.99 -9.68 2.46
C VAL A 232 10.69 -10.83 3.18
N ASN A 233 10.38 -12.07 2.79
CA ASN A 233 11.05 -13.28 3.27
C ASN A 233 10.86 -14.39 2.22
N GLN A 234 11.71 -14.41 1.19
CA GLN A 234 11.65 -15.38 0.10
C GLN A 234 13.01 -16.06 -0.12
N THR A 235 12.97 -17.27 -0.70
CA THR A 235 14.19 -18.00 -1.10
C THR A 235 14.40 -17.82 -2.59
N CYS A 236 15.52 -17.21 -2.95
CA CYS A 236 15.97 -17.12 -4.33
C CYS A 236 16.97 -18.23 -4.65
N TYR A 237 17.11 -18.56 -5.93
CA TYR A 237 18.00 -19.61 -6.43
C TYR A 237 18.94 -19.03 -7.48
N SER A 238 20.23 -19.27 -7.33
CA SER A 238 21.23 -18.94 -8.37
C SER A 238 21.76 -20.21 -9.01
N GLN A 239 21.91 -20.21 -10.34
CA GLN A 239 22.57 -21.31 -11.06
C GLN A 239 24.03 -20.98 -11.33
N CYS A 240 24.93 -21.53 -10.50
CA CYS A 240 26.38 -21.46 -10.71
C CYS A 240 26.99 -22.87 -10.75
N SER A 241 27.94 -23.10 -11.64
CA SER A 241 28.59 -24.41 -11.83
C SER A 241 27.62 -25.59 -12.06
N GLY A 242 26.40 -25.35 -12.57
CA GLY A 242 25.37 -26.37 -12.72
C GLY A 242 24.69 -26.82 -11.42
N GLN A 243 24.99 -26.17 -10.29
CA GLN A 243 24.30 -26.35 -9.01
C GLN A 243 23.39 -25.17 -8.72
N SER A 244 22.29 -25.42 -8.01
CA SER A 244 21.32 -24.41 -7.61
C SER A 244 21.55 -24.05 -6.15
N ASP A 245 22.23 -22.93 -5.90
CA ASP A 245 22.47 -22.43 -4.55
C ASP A 245 21.28 -21.60 -4.08
N ALA A 246 20.77 -21.92 -2.88
CA ALA A 246 19.66 -21.22 -2.25
C ALA A 246 20.15 -20.00 -1.46
N LEU A 247 19.54 -18.85 -1.72
CA LEU A 247 19.90 -17.53 -1.18
C LEU A 247 18.67 -16.94 -0.47
N SER A 248 18.81 -16.49 0.77
CA SER A 248 17.71 -15.88 1.52
C SER A 248 17.64 -14.38 1.26
N LEU A 249 16.50 -13.90 0.77
CA LEU A 249 16.20 -12.48 0.61
C LEU A 249 15.17 -12.08 1.66
N HIS A 250 15.57 -11.21 2.60
CA HIS A 250 14.74 -10.82 3.73
C HIS A 250 14.89 -9.34 4.10
N GLY A 251 13.80 -8.73 4.57
CA GLY A 251 13.75 -7.34 5.00
C GLY A 251 12.35 -6.87 5.36
N ILE A 252 12.24 -5.65 5.87
CA ILE A 252 10.97 -4.99 6.18
C ILE A 252 10.96 -3.65 5.45
N LEU A 253 9.99 -3.47 4.57
CA LEU A 253 9.85 -2.32 3.68
C LEU A 253 8.87 -1.29 4.26
N ALA A 254 9.14 -0.01 4.01
CA ALA A 254 8.28 1.08 4.41
C ALA A 254 7.08 1.23 3.46
N TYR A 255 5.93 1.64 4.00
CA TYR A 255 4.84 2.16 3.18
C TYR A 255 5.09 3.65 2.93
N LEU A 256 5.21 4.05 1.67
CA LEU A 256 5.10 5.45 1.28
C LEU A 256 3.66 5.70 0.83
N PRO A 257 2.79 6.31 1.67
CA PRO A 257 1.54 6.83 1.16
C PRO A 257 1.84 7.89 0.11
N HIS A 258 1.08 7.89 -1.00
CA HIS A 258 1.14 8.99 -1.96
C HIS A 258 0.45 10.19 -1.32
N THR A 259 1.23 10.99 -0.58
CA THR A 259 0.78 12.27 -0.04
C THR A 259 0.71 13.25 -1.19
N GLU A 260 -0.49 13.43 -1.74
CA GLU A 260 -0.90 14.79 -2.10
C GLU A 260 -0.60 15.66 -0.87
N ASP A 261 0.19 16.72 -1.02
CA ASP A 261 0.41 17.69 0.06
C ASP A 261 -0.87 18.48 0.31
N LYS A 262 -1.84 17.83 0.95
CA LYS A 262 -2.93 18.49 1.67
C LYS A 262 -2.30 19.11 2.90
N ASP A 263 -1.68 20.25 2.65
CA ASP A 263 -0.99 21.09 3.63
C ASP A 263 -1.91 21.25 4.85
N ILE A 264 -1.53 20.61 5.96
CA ILE A 264 -2.37 20.43 7.15
C ILE A 264 -2.67 21.80 7.80
N LEU A 265 -1.98 22.86 7.37
CA LEU A 265 -2.18 24.25 7.77
C LEU A 265 -3.18 25.04 6.90
N ASP A 266 -3.64 24.55 5.74
CA ASP A 266 -4.60 25.25 4.86
C ASP A 266 -6.03 24.67 4.97
N SER A 267 -6.51 24.59 6.21
CA SER A 267 -7.81 24.01 6.62
C SER A 267 -9.06 24.81 6.15
N HIS A 268 -8.99 25.46 4.99
CA HIS A 268 -10.09 26.24 4.40
C HIS A 268 -10.45 25.85 2.95
N GLN A 269 -9.73 24.91 2.32
CA GLN A 269 -10.21 24.30 1.08
C GLN A 269 -11.36 23.32 1.35
N HIS A 270 -12.58 23.85 1.41
CA HIS A 270 -13.81 23.08 1.30
C HIS A 270 -13.98 22.54 -0.13
N ALA A 271 -13.20 21.51 -0.48
CA ALA A 271 -13.68 20.53 -1.43
C ALA A 271 -14.96 19.92 -0.83
N TRP A 272 -16.09 20.07 -1.52
CA TRP A 272 -17.38 19.52 -1.08
C TRP A 272 -17.35 17.99 -1.20
N ILE A 273 -16.83 17.32 -0.17
CA ILE A 273 -16.87 15.87 -0.06
C ILE A 273 -18.31 15.47 0.22
N GLY A 274 -18.97 14.89 -0.79
CA GLY A 274 -20.30 14.31 -0.63
C GLY A 274 -20.32 13.30 0.51
N THR A 275 -21.27 13.46 1.43
CA THR A 275 -21.39 12.64 2.64
C THR A 275 -21.60 11.16 2.29
N GLY A 276 -20.51 10.39 2.25
CA GLY A 276 -20.55 8.95 1.93
C GLY A 276 -19.22 8.30 1.53
N SER A 277 -18.19 9.05 1.12
CA SER A 277 -16.97 8.47 0.52
C SER A 277 -15.85 8.04 1.49
N TRP A 278 -16.07 8.05 2.82
CA TRP A 278 -15.02 7.71 3.83
C TRP A 278 -14.28 6.40 3.51
N PHE A 279 -14.97 5.40 2.96
CA PHE A 279 -14.43 4.06 2.74
C PHE A 279 -13.93 3.79 1.31
N SER A 280 -14.02 4.72 0.35
CA SER A 280 -13.70 4.41 -1.06
C SER A 280 -12.22 4.56 -1.44
N GLU A 281 -11.40 5.24 -0.64
CA GLU A 281 -10.00 5.58 -1.00
C GLU A 281 -8.96 5.17 0.07
N ALA A 282 -9.40 4.55 1.17
CA ALA A 282 -8.51 4.07 2.21
C ALA A 282 -7.73 2.80 1.78
N ARG A 283 -6.62 2.97 1.06
CA ARG A 283 -5.58 1.94 0.94
C ARG A 283 -4.95 1.75 2.32
N LEU A 284 -5.44 0.77 3.08
CA LEU A 284 -4.87 0.39 4.36
C LEU A 284 -3.45 -0.16 4.12
N PRO A 285 -2.45 0.25 4.93
CA PRO A 285 -1.11 -0.33 4.85
C PRO A 285 -1.16 -1.81 5.24
N ASP A 286 -0.17 -2.57 4.78
CA ASP A 286 0.02 -3.96 5.19
C ASP A 286 0.15 -4.04 6.73
N LEU A 287 -0.79 -4.75 7.35
CA LEU A 287 -0.86 -4.96 8.80
C LEU A 287 -0.10 -6.23 9.24
N GLN A 288 0.45 -7.03 8.30
CA GLN A 288 1.22 -8.23 8.59
C GLN A 288 2.43 -7.97 9.51
N PRO A 289 3.22 -6.87 9.39
CA PRO A 289 4.27 -6.56 10.36
C PRO A 289 3.73 -6.36 11.78
N LEU A 290 2.60 -5.64 11.91
CA LEU A 290 1.96 -5.40 13.20
C LEU A 290 1.42 -6.70 13.80
N LEU A 291 0.75 -7.54 12.99
CA LEU A 291 0.30 -8.87 13.38
C LEU A 291 1.45 -9.79 13.81
N LEU A 292 2.61 -9.71 13.16
CA LEU A 292 3.78 -10.53 13.46
C LEU A 292 4.47 -10.09 14.76
N ILE A 293 4.75 -8.78 14.91
CA ILE A 293 5.29 -8.18 16.15
C ILE A 293 4.34 -8.43 17.33
N ALA A 294 3.04 -8.28 17.08
CA ALA A 294 2.03 -8.63 18.05
C ALA A 294 2.16 -10.12 18.38
N ALA A 295 1.87 -11.04 17.46
CA ALA A 295 1.86 -12.49 17.71
C ALA A 295 3.13 -13.05 18.39
N THR A 296 4.31 -12.47 18.16
CA THR A 296 5.54 -12.83 18.89
C THR A 296 5.58 -12.27 20.31
N HIS A 297 5.30 -10.97 20.52
CA HIS A 297 5.54 -10.27 21.79
C HIS A 297 4.31 -10.09 22.71
N TRP A 298 3.08 -10.03 22.18
CA TRP A 298 1.86 -9.73 22.96
C TRP A 298 1.12 -10.95 23.53
N LYS A 299 1.70 -12.17 23.46
CA LYS A 299 0.99 -13.44 23.77
C LYS A 299 0.25 -13.42 25.11
N ALA A 300 0.88 -12.88 26.16
CA ALA A 300 0.26 -12.72 27.48
C ALA A 300 -0.88 -11.69 27.46
N THR A 301 -0.69 -10.57 26.74
CA THR A 301 -1.67 -9.48 26.61
C THR A 301 -2.94 -9.94 25.87
N ILE A 302 -2.83 -10.73 24.77
CA ILE A 302 -4.02 -11.33 24.14
C ILE A 302 -4.74 -12.23 25.15
N ALA A 303 -4.01 -13.08 25.87
CA ALA A 303 -4.63 -14.03 26.79
C ALA A 303 -5.44 -13.31 27.89
N VAL A 304 -4.92 -12.19 28.40
CA VAL A 304 -5.65 -11.32 29.35
C VAL A 304 -6.87 -10.67 28.71
N PHE A 305 -6.77 -10.05 27.54
CA PHE A 305 -7.94 -9.45 26.88
C PHE A 305 -8.99 -10.50 26.46
N GLY A 306 -8.56 -11.66 26.00
CA GLY A 306 -9.42 -12.79 25.65
C GLY A 306 -10.17 -13.34 26.87
N THR A 307 -9.50 -13.52 28.00
CA THR A 307 -10.18 -13.93 29.25
C THR A 307 -11.15 -12.86 29.75
N ILE A 308 -10.79 -11.58 29.72
CA ILE A 308 -11.71 -10.48 30.08
C ILE A 308 -12.94 -10.45 29.16
N ALA A 309 -12.77 -10.65 27.85
CA ALA A 309 -13.86 -10.69 26.89
C ALA A 309 -14.79 -11.90 27.14
N VAL A 310 -14.23 -13.10 27.37
CA VAL A 310 -15.00 -14.29 27.71
C VAL A 310 -15.77 -14.11 29.03
N ILE A 311 -15.16 -13.48 30.03
CA ILE A 311 -15.82 -13.17 31.32
C ILE A 311 -16.96 -12.17 31.11
N THR A 312 -16.75 -11.05 30.39
CA THR A 312 -17.82 -10.06 30.17
C THR A 312 -18.99 -10.63 29.34
N ILE A 313 -18.70 -11.39 28.28
CA ILE A 313 -19.73 -12.09 27.49
C ILE A 313 -20.50 -13.09 28.36
N SER A 314 -19.82 -13.88 29.19
CA SER A 314 -20.46 -14.83 30.12
C SER A 314 -21.33 -14.12 31.15
N THR A 315 -20.85 -13.02 31.74
CA THR A 315 -21.61 -12.23 32.71
C THR A 315 -22.88 -11.64 32.09
N TYR A 316 -22.81 -11.13 30.86
CA TYR A 316 -24.00 -10.64 30.13
C TYR A 316 -24.97 -11.75 29.73
N ALA A 317 -24.48 -12.93 29.35
CA ALA A 317 -25.33 -14.06 28.96
C ALA A 317 -26.07 -14.70 30.16
N PHE A 318 -25.38 -14.86 31.30
CA PHE A 318 -25.93 -15.56 32.48
C PHE A 318 -26.53 -14.63 33.55
N GLY A 319 -26.17 -13.35 33.57
CA GLY A 319 -26.71 -12.35 34.51
C GLY A 319 -28.24 -12.22 34.49
N PRO A 320 -28.90 -12.07 33.33
CA PRO A 320 -30.37 -12.00 33.24
C PRO A 320 -31.06 -13.24 33.79
N SER A 321 -30.47 -14.42 33.57
CA SER A 321 -31.00 -15.71 34.04
C SER A 321 -30.99 -15.82 35.57
N LEU A 322 -29.95 -15.32 36.24
CA LEU A 322 -29.89 -15.26 37.71
C LEU A 322 -30.92 -14.28 38.28
N ILE A 323 -31.07 -13.10 37.68
CA ILE A 323 -32.04 -12.08 38.12
C ILE A 323 -33.48 -12.60 38.01
N LEU A 324 -33.83 -13.23 36.89
CA LEU A 324 -35.14 -13.87 36.71
C LEU A 324 -35.41 -15.00 37.72
N GLY A 325 -34.36 -15.77 38.07
CA GLY A 325 -34.43 -16.78 39.13
C GLY A 325 -34.79 -16.18 40.50
N VAL A 326 -34.10 -15.12 40.91
CA VAL A 326 -34.35 -14.43 42.20
C VAL A 326 -35.75 -13.81 42.24
N ILE A 327 -36.19 -13.14 41.16
CA ILE A 327 -37.55 -12.57 41.08
C ILE A 327 -38.61 -13.66 41.26
N ARG A 328 -38.42 -14.84 40.66
CA ARG A 328 -39.35 -15.97 40.78
C ARG A 328 -39.42 -16.54 42.21
N VAL A 329 -38.31 -16.56 42.95
CA VAL A 329 -38.30 -16.94 44.36
C VAL A 329 -39.04 -15.92 45.23
N VAL A 330 -38.78 -14.61 45.03
CA VAL A 330 -39.47 -13.53 45.77
C VAL A 330 -40.99 -13.56 45.51
N PHE A 331 -41.42 -13.71 44.25
CA PHE A 331 -42.83 -13.82 43.90
C PHE A 331 -43.54 -15.04 44.52
N ASN A 332 -42.82 -16.12 44.81
CA ASN A 332 -43.37 -17.30 45.50
C ASN A 332 -43.41 -17.13 47.03
N LEU A 333 -42.53 -16.32 47.61
CA LEU A 333 -42.49 -16.04 49.07
C LEU A 333 -43.58 -15.05 49.51
N ILE A 334 -43.91 -14.05 48.69
CA ILE A 334 -44.97 -13.07 48.99
C ILE A 334 -46.34 -13.72 49.31
N PRO A 335 -46.90 -14.63 48.48
CA PRO A 335 -48.18 -15.28 48.78
C PRO A 335 -48.10 -16.25 49.98
N LEU A 336 -46.92 -16.80 50.29
CA LEU A 336 -46.71 -17.59 51.51
C LEU A 336 -46.85 -16.72 52.76
N LEU A 337 -46.18 -15.56 52.77
CA LEU A 337 -46.26 -14.59 53.87
C LEU A 337 -47.67 -14.01 54.02
N LEU A 338 -48.36 -13.70 52.92
CA LEU A 338 -49.76 -13.25 52.94
C LEU A 338 -50.71 -14.33 53.49
N ARG A 339 -50.51 -15.61 53.16
CA ARG A 339 -51.29 -16.72 53.74
C ARG A 339 -51.05 -16.85 55.24
N ILE A 340 -49.81 -16.71 55.71
CA ILE A 340 -49.47 -16.72 57.14
C ILE A 340 -50.13 -15.54 57.86
N ALA A 341 -50.06 -14.32 57.28
CA ALA A 341 -50.70 -13.14 57.85
C ALA A 341 -52.23 -13.27 57.92
N MET A 342 -52.89 -13.77 56.87
CA MET A 342 -54.34 -14.03 56.89
C MET A 342 -54.73 -15.15 57.88
N TRP A 343 -53.88 -16.15 58.10
CA TRP A 343 -54.11 -17.19 59.11
C TRP A 343 -54.01 -16.62 60.54
N LEU A 344 -53.02 -15.77 60.82
CA LEU A 344 -52.91 -15.07 62.10
C LEU A 344 -54.09 -14.12 62.35
N LEU A 345 -54.55 -13.40 61.32
CA LEU A 345 -55.76 -12.57 61.40
C LEU A 345 -57.03 -13.40 61.64
N SER A 346 -57.18 -14.58 61.03
CA SER A 346 -58.35 -15.44 61.28
C SER A 346 -58.37 -15.98 62.71
N ILE A 347 -57.21 -16.28 63.30
CA ILE A 347 -57.08 -16.63 64.72
C ILE A 347 -57.48 -15.45 65.62
N ALA A 348 -56.99 -14.23 65.34
CA ALA A 348 -57.35 -13.05 66.12
C ALA A 348 -58.86 -12.74 66.06
N VAL A 349 -59.49 -12.90 64.89
CA VAL A 349 -60.94 -12.75 64.71
C VAL A 349 -61.72 -13.87 65.43
N SER A 350 -61.23 -15.10 65.39
CA SER A 350 -61.80 -16.24 66.13
C SER A 350 -61.82 -15.98 67.65
N ILE A 351 -60.71 -15.46 68.19
CA ILE A 351 -60.59 -15.12 69.61
C ILE A 351 -61.54 -13.97 69.99
N MET A 352 -61.62 -12.88 69.20
CA MET A 352 -62.58 -11.81 69.47
C MET A 352 -64.03 -12.28 69.42
N ARG A 353 -64.37 -13.26 68.56
CA ARG A 353 -65.74 -13.78 68.43
C ARG A 353 -66.21 -14.61 69.63
N GLN A 354 -65.30 -15.02 70.53
CA GLN A 354 -65.63 -15.72 71.79
C GLN A 354 -65.85 -14.76 72.98
N ILE A 355 -65.55 -13.47 72.85
CA ILE A 355 -65.49 -12.52 73.98
C ILE A 355 -66.73 -11.62 74.08
N ILE A 356 -67.56 -11.50 73.02
CA ILE A 356 -68.68 -10.55 72.96
C ILE A 356 -70.02 -11.29 72.71
N PRO A 357 -70.95 -11.33 73.69
CA PRO A 357 -72.32 -11.83 73.48
C PRO A 357 -73.23 -10.80 72.79
N PRO A 358 -74.30 -11.22 72.10
CA PRO A 358 -75.15 -10.32 71.33
C PRO A 358 -76.16 -9.55 72.19
N LEU A 359 -76.27 -8.24 71.96
CA LEU A 359 -77.28 -7.37 72.59
C LEU A 359 -78.52 -7.20 71.70
N ARG A 360 -79.67 -7.49 72.30
CA ARG A 360 -81.00 -7.55 71.69
C ARG A 360 -81.69 -6.21 71.83
N HIS A 361 -82.17 -5.60 70.74
CA HIS A 361 -83.06 -4.43 70.80
C HIS A 361 -84.47 -4.78 70.30
N THR A 362 -85.46 -4.52 71.16
CA THR A 362 -86.89 -4.67 70.89
C THR A 362 -87.50 -3.31 70.53
N VAL A 363 -88.61 -3.34 69.79
CA VAL A 363 -89.24 -2.18 69.14
C VAL A 363 -90.02 -1.27 70.11
N ALA A 364 -90.17 -0.01 69.69
CA ALA A 364 -90.78 1.12 70.40
C ALA A 364 -92.28 1.01 70.72
N THR A 365 -92.73 1.83 71.67
CA THR A 365 -94.05 2.51 71.68
C THR A 365 -93.97 3.83 72.45
N SER A 366 -94.56 4.89 71.91
CA SER A 366 -94.81 6.17 72.60
C SER A 366 -96.13 6.80 72.13
N VAL A 367 -97.01 7.19 73.06
CA VAL A 367 -98.21 8.03 72.83
C VAL A 367 -98.57 8.77 74.14
N GLY A 368 -99.00 10.05 74.06
CA GLY A 368 -99.53 10.85 75.20
C GLY A 368 -98.57 11.96 75.70
N THR A 369 -98.38 13.13 75.06
CA THR A 369 -99.26 14.32 74.89
C THR A 369 -100.04 14.81 76.13
N THR A 370 -99.63 15.97 76.69
CA THR A 370 -100.54 17.09 77.07
C THR A 370 -99.80 18.40 77.41
N THR A 371 -100.25 19.53 76.80
CA THR A 371 -100.29 20.96 77.29
C THR A 371 -99.03 21.64 77.84
N THR A 372 -98.75 22.95 77.62
CA THR A 372 -99.50 24.16 77.17
C THR A 372 -98.66 24.95 76.12
N SER A 373 -99.02 26.07 75.48
CA SER A 373 -100.25 26.82 75.06
C SER A 373 -99.80 27.80 73.93
N ASN A 374 -100.57 28.67 73.27
CA ASN A 374 -101.95 29.17 73.35
C ASN A 374 -102.78 28.78 72.13
#